data_AF-A0A7U9CS11-F1
#
_entry.id   AF-A0A7U9CS11-F1
#
_cell.length_a   1.000
_cell.length_b   1.000
_cell.length_c   1.000
_cell.angle_alpha   90.00
_cell.angle_beta   90.00
_cell.angle_gamma   90.00
#
_symmetry.space_group_name_H-M   'P 1'
#
loop_
_entity.id
_entity.type
_entity.pdbx_description
1 polymer ?
#
loop_
_entity_poly.entity_id
_entity_poly.type
_entity_poly.pdbx_seq_one_letter_code
_entity_poly.pdbx_strand_id
1 'polypeptide(L)'
;MDPLYIEDTDDWFGTPTSLETCRHQLRMYENEFEALTLELDRALENIGRLVRDNDALTQERNSLRAKLQYAEGDLLSERGRFADVAHQRDHLFHENQRLLRELRELES
;
A
#
# COMPACT_ATOMS: atom_id res chain seq x y z
N MET A 1 -15.29 -28.24 -75.54
CA MET A 1 -14.72 -27.45 -74.44
C MET A 1 -13.38 -28.05 -74.09
N ASP A 2 -12.32 -27.26 -74.10
CA ASP A 2 -10.97 -27.70 -73.72
C ASP A 2 -10.98 -28.05 -72.21
N PRO A 3 -10.62 -29.28 -71.79
CA PRO A 3 -10.61 -29.68 -70.38
C PRO A 3 -9.69 -28.86 -69.48
N LEU A 4 -8.80 -28.04 -70.05
CA LEU A 4 -7.85 -27.16 -69.35
C LEU A 4 -8.25 -25.68 -69.35
N TYR A 5 -9.44 -25.33 -69.86
CA TYR A 5 -9.91 -23.94 -69.82
C TYR A 5 -10.28 -23.56 -68.38
N ILE A 6 -9.42 -22.76 -67.75
CA ILE A 6 -9.71 -22.05 -66.50
C ILE A 6 -10.17 -20.65 -66.91
N GLU A 7 -11.36 -20.25 -66.45
CA GLU A 7 -11.90 -18.92 -66.69
C GLU A 7 -11.02 -17.86 -66.01
N ASP A 8 -10.77 -16.75 -66.69
CA ASP A 8 -10.00 -15.64 -66.15
C ASP A 8 -10.83 -14.97 -65.03
N THR A 9 -10.42 -15.22 -63.77
CA THR A 9 -11.12 -14.74 -62.58
C THR A 9 -10.57 -13.43 -62.03
N ASP A 10 -9.64 -12.77 -62.73
CA ASP A 10 -8.96 -11.56 -62.23
C ASP A 10 -9.96 -10.41 -61.93
N ASP A 11 -11.11 -10.40 -62.59
CA ASP A 11 -12.19 -9.43 -62.38
C ASP A 11 -13.26 -9.86 -61.35
N TRP A 12 -13.24 -11.10 -60.84
CA TRP A 12 -14.29 -11.61 -59.93
C TRP A 12 -14.35 -10.77 -58.64
N PHE A 13 -13.19 -10.49 -58.06
CA PHE A 13 -13.13 -9.90 -56.71
C PHE A 13 -12.82 -8.42 -56.66
N GLY A 14 -12.34 -7.82 -57.77
CA GLY A 14 -11.92 -6.42 -57.83
C GLY A 14 -10.79 -6.12 -56.83
N THR A 15 -9.57 -5.89 -57.29
CA THR A 15 -8.51 -5.49 -56.36
C THR A 15 -8.83 -4.09 -55.80
N PRO A 16 -8.81 -3.90 -54.47
CA PRO A 16 -9.10 -2.59 -53.90
C PRO A 16 -8.12 -1.57 -54.45
N THR A 17 -8.64 -0.44 -54.89
CA THR A 17 -7.82 0.65 -55.39
C THR A 17 -6.91 1.16 -54.27
N SER A 18 -5.80 1.80 -54.64
CA SER A 18 -4.91 2.40 -53.64
C SER A 18 -5.64 3.43 -52.77
N LEU A 19 -6.60 4.17 -53.32
CA LEU A 19 -7.43 5.12 -52.57
C LEU A 19 -8.34 4.43 -51.55
N GLU A 20 -8.97 3.31 -51.91
CA GLU A 20 -9.79 2.53 -50.98
C GLU A 20 -8.95 1.94 -49.85
N THR A 21 -7.76 1.45 -50.17
CA THR A 21 -6.80 0.95 -49.18
C THR A 21 -6.39 2.07 -48.21
N CYS A 22 -6.02 3.25 -48.71
CA CYS A 22 -5.67 4.39 -47.86
C CYS A 22 -6.86 4.83 -46.98
N ARG A 23 -8.08 4.86 -47.51
CA ARG A 23 -9.28 5.22 -46.74
C ARG A 23 -9.56 4.20 -45.62
N HIS A 24 -9.37 2.92 -45.91
CA HIS A 24 -9.52 1.87 -44.89
C HIS A 24 -8.46 2.02 -43.79
N GLN A 25 -7.19 2.26 -44.16
CA GLN A 25 -6.10 2.48 -43.21
C GLN A 25 -6.36 3.69 -42.30
N LEU A 26 -6.85 4.81 -42.86
CA LEU A 26 -7.22 5.98 -42.05
C LEU A 26 -8.27 5.65 -41.00
N ARG A 27 -9.32 4.92 -41.37
CA ARG A 27 -10.36 4.47 -40.41
C ARG A 27 -9.79 3.56 -39.33
N MET A 28 -8.86 2.67 -39.68
CA MET A 28 -8.19 1.80 -38.71
C MET A 28 -7.39 2.62 -37.70
N TYR A 29 -6.64 3.63 -38.16
CA TYR A 29 -5.89 4.50 -37.27
C TYR A 29 -6.80 5.37 -36.40
N GLU A 30 -7.88 5.93 -36.95
CA GLU A 30 -8.87 6.68 -36.16
C GLU A 30 -9.41 5.82 -34.99
N ASN A 31 -9.81 4.58 -35.28
CA ASN A 31 -10.27 3.65 -34.24
C ASN A 31 -9.19 3.32 -33.20
N GLU A 32 -7.94 3.13 -33.64
CA GLU A 32 -6.82 2.84 -32.74
C GLU A 32 -6.48 4.04 -31.84
N PHE A 33 -6.52 5.26 -32.38
CA PHE A 33 -6.32 6.48 -31.59
C PHE A 33 -7.43 6.68 -30.55
N GLU A 34 -8.69 6.39 -30.90
CA GLU A 34 -9.79 6.42 -29.93
C GLU A 34 -9.59 5.39 -28.82
N ALA A 35 -9.19 4.16 -29.15
CA ALA A 35 -8.92 3.10 -28.19
C ALA A 35 -7.76 3.47 -27.24
N LEU A 36 -6.66 3.98 -27.77
CA LEU A 36 -5.50 4.41 -26.98
C LEU A 36 -5.84 5.60 -26.09
N THR A 37 -6.65 6.54 -26.57
CA THR A 37 -7.11 7.68 -25.76
C THR A 37 -7.92 7.20 -24.56
N LEU A 38 -8.84 6.25 -24.77
CA LEU A 38 -9.62 5.66 -23.68
C LEU A 38 -8.75 4.89 -22.68
N GLU A 39 -7.74 4.16 -23.15
CA GLU A 39 -6.79 3.47 -22.28
C GLU A 39 -5.96 4.45 -21.46
N LEU A 40 -5.49 5.54 -22.07
CA LEU A 40 -4.76 6.60 -21.38
C LEU A 40 -5.61 7.25 -20.30
N ASP A 41 -6.87 7.60 -20.58
CA ASP A 41 -7.78 8.19 -19.59
C ASP A 41 -7.98 7.26 -18.38
N ARG A 42 -8.17 5.96 -18.64
CA ARG A 42 -8.28 4.94 -17.58
C ARG A 42 -6.99 4.82 -16.77
N ALA A 43 -5.83 4.84 -17.43
CA ALA A 43 -4.54 4.79 -16.76
C ALA A 43 -4.32 6.00 -15.86
N LEU A 44 -4.64 7.20 -16.35
CA LEU A 44 -4.57 8.44 -15.57
C LEU A 44 -5.51 8.41 -14.37
N GLU A 45 -6.74 7.93 -14.54
CA GLU A 45 -7.69 7.77 -13.44
C GLU A 45 -7.19 6.77 -12.39
N ASN A 46 -6.60 5.66 -12.82
CA ASN A 46 -6.00 4.66 -11.95
C ASN A 46 -4.82 5.23 -11.15
N ILE A 47 -3.91 5.95 -11.81
CA ILE A 47 -2.79 6.62 -11.14
C ILE A 47 -3.32 7.63 -10.13
N GLY A 48 -4.32 8.43 -10.50
CA GLY A 48 -4.96 9.39 -9.59
C GLY A 48 -5.59 8.72 -8.36
N ARG A 49 -6.22 7.55 -8.52
CA ARG A 49 -6.70 6.73 -7.39
C ARG A 49 -5.55 6.27 -6.51
N LEU A 50 -4.51 5.66 -7.10
CA LEU A 50 -3.37 5.15 -6.36
C LEU A 50 -2.65 6.22 -5.54
N VAL A 51 -2.51 7.43 -6.08
CA VAL A 51 -1.93 8.57 -5.34
C VAL A 51 -2.78 8.91 -4.13
N ARG A 52 -4.10 9.04 -4.28
CA ARG A 52 -5.01 9.33 -3.16
C ARG A 52 -4.98 8.24 -2.09
N ASP A 53 -4.97 6.98 -2.50
CA ASP A 53 -4.90 5.85 -1.58
C ASP A 53 -3.56 5.84 -0.83
N ASN A 54 -2.46 6.17 -1.51
CA ASN A 54 -1.14 6.29 -0.88
C ASN A 54 -1.09 7.43 0.15
N ASP A 55 -1.69 8.57 -0.16
CA ASP A 55 -1.80 9.70 0.77
C ASP A 55 -2.60 9.30 2.02
N ALA A 56 -3.73 8.60 1.84
CA ALA A 56 -4.55 8.10 2.96
C ALA A 56 -3.78 7.10 3.83
N LEU A 57 -3.10 6.12 3.22
CA LEU A 57 -2.25 5.16 3.93
C LEU A 57 -1.10 5.84 4.68
N THR A 58 -0.50 6.88 4.08
CA THR A 58 0.57 7.65 4.73
C THR A 58 0.06 8.40 5.95
N GLN A 59 -1.13 9.00 5.88
CA GLN A 59 -1.77 9.67 7.02
C GLN A 59 -2.09 8.68 8.14
N GLU A 60 -2.68 7.53 7.81
CA GLU A 60 -3.00 6.49 8.80
C GLU A 60 -1.72 5.96 9.47
N ARG A 61 -0.69 5.62 8.69
CA ARG A 61 0.60 5.16 9.22
C ARG A 61 1.23 6.18 10.15
N ASN A 62 1.16 7.47 9.83
CA ASN A 62 1.68 8.52 10.70
C ASN A 62 0.87 8.64 12.00
N SER A 63 -0.46 8.52 11.93
CA SER A 63 -1.32 8.49 13.11
C SER A 63 -1.02 7.30 14.03
N LEU A 64 -0.88 6.10 13.46
CA LEU A 64 -0.52 4.90 14.20
C LEU A 64 0.87 5.01 14.84
N ARG A 65 1.84 5.57 14.11
CA ARG A 65 3.19 5.80 14.66
C ARG A 65 3.18 6.76 15.84
N ALA A 66 2.39 7.84 15.79
CA ALA A 66 2.24 8.76 16.90
C ALA A 66 1.60 8.09 18.13
N LYS A 67 0.55 7.28 17.92
CA LYS A 67 -0.08 6.49 19.00
C LYS A 67 0.89 5.50 19.62
N LEU A 68 1.70 4.82 18.81
CA LEU A 68 2.71 3.89 19.29
C LEU A 68 3.75 4.60 20.15
N GLN A 69 4.26 5.75 19.68
CA GLN A 69 5.25 6.53 20.43
C GLN A 69 4.69 7.01 21.78
N TYR A 70 3.42 7.40 21.83
CA TYR A 70 2.77 7.76 23.10
C TYR A 70 2.67 6.57 24.05
N ALA A 71 2.19 5.42 23.55
CA ALA A 71 2.08 4.20 24.34
C ALA A 71 3.45 3.70 24.85
N GLU A 72 4.50 3.79 24.04
CA GLU A 72 5.87 3.48 24.46
C GLU A 72 6.35 4.42 25.58
N GLY A 73 6.04 5.71 25.47
CA GLY A 73 6.33 6.70 26.51
C GLY A 73 5.62 6.39 27.83
N ASP A 74 4.34 6.05 27.78
CA ASP A 74 3.55 5.67 28.95
C ASP A 74 4.11 4.40 29.60
N LEU A 75 4.45 3.38 28.81
CA LEU A 75 5.05 2.15 29.30
C LEU A 75 6.41 2.39 29.98
N LEU A 76 7.23 3.29 29.43
CA LEU A 76 8.49 3.69 30.06
C LEU A 76 8.27 4.41 31.38
N SER A 77 7.26 5.29 31.46
CA SER A 77 6.90 5.99 32.70
C SER A 77 6.44 5.01 33.77
N GLU A 78 5.53 4.09 33.43
CA GLU A 78 5.04 3.07 34.36
C GLU A 78 6.16 2.13 34.80
N ARG A 79 7.06 1.74 33.87
CA ARG A 79 8.24 0.95 34.23
C ARG A 79 9.14 1.66 35.24
N GLY A 80 9.30 2.98 35.12
CA GLY A 80 10.00 3.81 36.11
C GLY A 80 9.32 3.75 37.48
N ARG A 81 8.00 3.96 37.52
CA ARG A 81 7.22 3.87 38.77
C ARG A 81 7.32 2.49 39.43
N PHE A 82 7.28 1.41 38.65
CA PHE A 82 7.46 0.06 39.20
C PHE A 82 8.86 -0.14 39.80
N ALA A 83 9.90 0.42 39.18
CA ALA A 83 11.25 0.38 39.74
C ALA A 83 11.33 1.14 41.07
N ASP A 84 10.71 2.32 41.15
CA ASP A 84 10.66 3.11 42.39
C ASP A 84 9.93 2.37 43.51
N VAL A 85 8.77 1.77 43.21
CA VAL A 85 8.02 0.96 44.18
C VAL A 85 8.83 -0.25 44.64
N ALA A 86 9.53 -0.93 43.74
CA ALA A 86 10.40 -2.05 44.10
C ALA A 86 11.53 -1.60 45.03
N HIS A 87 12.16 -0.45 44.76
CA HIS A 87 13.20 0.10 45.61
C HIS A 87 12.69 0.48 47.00
N GLN A 88 11.52 1.15 47.08
CA GLN A 88 10.88 1.50 48.35
C GLN A 88 10.52 0.26 49.17
N ARG A 89 9.97 -0.77 48.53
CA ARG A 89 9.68 -2.05 49.18
C ARG A 89 10.93 -2.65 49.82
N ASP A 90 12.03 -2.70 49.08
CA ASP A 90 13.27 -3.30 49.56
C ASP A 90 13.87 -2.49 50.72
N HIS A 91 13.83 -1.16 50.64
CA HIS A 91 14.24 -0.28 51.73
C HIS A 91 13.44 -0.52 53.01
N LEU A 92 12.10 -0.51 52.91
CA LEU A 92 11.20 -0.75 54.03
C LEU A 92 11.39 -2.15 54.62
N PHE A 93 11.60 -3.16 53.78
CA PHE A 93 11.88 -4.52 54.23
C PHE A 93 13.16 -4.57 55.09
N HIS A 94 14.24 -3.95 54.62
CA HIS A 94 15.49 -3.91 55.38
C HIS A 94 15.35 -3.14 56.69
N GLU A 95 14.63 -2.01 56.69
CA GLU A 95 14.38 -1.24 57.91
C GLU A 95 13.53 -2.02 58.92
N ASN A 96 12.49 -2.71 58.45
CA ASN A 96 11.65 -3.56 59.31
C ASN A 96 12.47 -4.67 59.96
N GLN A 97 13.37 -5.32 59.20
CA GLN A 97 14.29 -6.34 59.75
C GLN A 97 15.28 -5.76 60.76
N ARG A 98 15.74 -4.50 60.58
CA ARG A 98 16.59 -3.81 61.56
C ARG A 98 15.84 -3.59 62.87
N LEU A 99 14.65 -3.01 62.80
CA LEU A 99 13.82 -2.73 63.98
C LEU A 99 13.43 -4.00 64.74
N LEU A 100 13.12 -5.09 64.03
CA LEU A 100 12.84 -6.39 64.65
C LEU A 100 14.04 -7.01 65.38
N ARG A 101 15.27 -6.64 65.03
CA ARG A 101 16.48 -7.04 65.78
C ARG A 101 16.65 -6.19 67.03
N GLU A 102 16.53 -4.87 66.88
CA GLU A 102 16.62 -3.91 68.00
C GLU A 102 15.57 -4.22 69.09
N LEU A 103 14.32 -4.53 68.70
CA LEU A 103 13.28 -4.94 69.66
C LEU A 103 13.65 -6.22 70.41
N ARG A 104 14.21 -7.23 69.72
CA ARG A 104 14.64 -8.48 70.36
C ARG A 104 15.81 -8.28 71.31
N GLU A 105 16.70 -7.34 71.02
CA GLU A 105 17.80 -6.98 71.91
C GLU A 105 17.33 -6.25 73.17
N LEU A 106 16.26 -5.45 73.09
CA LEU A 106 15.66 -4.75 74.22
C LEU A 106 14.82 -5.66 75.14
N GLU A 107 14.30 -6.76 74.62
CA GLU A 107 13.51 -7.75 75.36
C GLU A 107 14.37 -8.81 76.08
N SER A 108 15.69 -8.88 75.79
CA SER A 108 16.66 -9.78 76.42
C SER A 108 17.39 -9.13 77.61
#